data_AF-A0AAD0XQT9-F1
#
_entry.id   AF-A0AAD0XQT9-F1
#
_cell.length_a   1.000
_cell.length_b   1.000
_cell.length_c   1.000
_cell.angle_alpha   90.00
_cell.angle_beta   90.00
_cell.angle_gamma   90.00
#
_symmetry.space_group_name_H-M   'P 1'
#
loop_
_entity.id
_entity.type
_entity.pdbx_description
1 polymer ?
#
loop_
_entity_poly.entity_id
_entity_poly.type
_entity_poly.pdbx_seq_one_letter_code
_entity_poly.pdbx_strand_id
1 'polypeptide(L)'
;MRRFIYFVFVLVISVQLCAEASLTEKLKIHQMEVENRISKMESQLQMQSSLFSNANETIGNMLSSGGLLLAFVGFFVSLYITYMANRVENSANRAERLILEVKQINDTILKVQQDIDASMSLIYKKLQREEFQNVLERLERIPQDIIHFQGLFLRTEFPENYFHKLRKIILDLEVSGYRHSRDVSAKYLQTLLQHYPDATISDDDLWERSSPFMNEFVSAFYEQDAIKTSEIVLIKYRNGKLDSERISRILELVTAHFPNFNDFYRLVNQHCLEDKSFLEFIKADPKFSTLIQRIASRFPQTFA
;
A
#
# COMPACT_ATOMS: atom_id res chain seq x y z
N MET A 1 125.27 -62.01 -71.52
CA MET A 1 123.98 -61.28 -71.61
C MET A 1 122.77 -62.04 -71.06
N ARG A 2 122.53 -63.33 -71.39
CA ARG A 2 121.32 -64.06 -70.92
C ARG A 2 121.08 -64.11 -69.39
N ARG A 3 122.14 -64.16 -68.57
CA ARG A 3 122.01 -64.22 -67.09
C ARG A 3 121.60 -62.88 -66.45
N PHE A 4 121.90 -61.75 -67.08
CA PHE A 4 121.55 -60.42 -66.56
C PHE A 4 120.05 -60.11 -66.77
N ILE A 5 119.50 -60.53 -67.91
CA ILE A 5 118.07 -60.40 -68.23
C ILE A 5 117.22 -61.20 -67.23
N TYR A 6 117.64 -62.42 -66.88
CA TYR A 6 116.95 -63.23 -65.87
C TYR A 6 116.93 -62.57 -64.49
N PHE A 7 118.03 -61.94 -64.07
CA PHE A 7 118.10 -61.28 -62.78
C PHE A 7 117.19 -60.05 -62.70
N VAL A 8 117.17 -59.22 -63.75
CA VAL A 8 116.25 -58.07 -63.85
C VAL A 8 114.80 -58.53 -63.88
N PHE A 9 114.49 -59.61 -64.59
CA PHE A 9 113.12 -60.14 -64.68
C PHE A 9 112.61 -60.70 -63.34
N VAL A 10 113.45 -61.44 -62.62
CA VAL A 10 113.13 -61.94 -61.27
C VAL A 10 112.95 -60.78 -60.29
N LEU A 11 113.77 -59.73 -60.39
CA LEU A 11 113.70 -58.57 -59.50
C LEU A 11 112.45 -57.73 -59.78
N VAL A 12 112.09 -57.53 -61.05
CA VAL A 12 110.83 -56.85 -61.44
C VAL A 12 109.62 -57.66 -60.95
N ILE A 13 109.58 -58.97 -61.16
CA ILE A 13 108.49 -59.83 -60.65
C ILE A 13 108.40 -59.78 -59.13
N SER A 14 109.54 -59.79 -58.42
CA SER A 14 109.59 -59.73 -56.96
C SER A 14 109.07 -58.38 -56.43
N VAL A 15 109.44 -57.27 -57.08
CA VAL A 15 108.94 -55.93 -56.74
C VAL A 15 107.43 -55.81 -57.03
N GLN A 16 106.96 -56.41 -58.13
CA GLN A 16 105.55 -56.38 -58.51
C GLN A 16 104.68 -57.19 -57.55
N LEU A 17 105.12 -58.39 -57.16
CA LEU A 17 104.47 -59.23 -56.15
C LEU A 17 104.46 -58.56 -54.77
N CYS A 18 105.54 -57.87 -54.40
CA CYS A 18 105.60 -57.15 -53.13
C CYS A 18 104.68 -55.91 -53.12
N ALA A 19 104.57 -55.20 -54.25
CA ALA A 19 103.65 -54.08 -54.42
C ALA A 19 102.18 -54.53 -54.39
N GLU A 20 101.85 -55.65 -55.06
CA GLU A 20 100.50 -56.22 -55.02
C GLU A 20 100.13 -56.69 -53.61
N ALA A 21 101.04 -57.38 -52.90
CA ALA A 21 100.81 -57.80 -51.52
C ALA A 21 100.56 -56.61 -50.58
N SER A 22 101.37 -55.53 -50.69
CA SER A 22 101.18 -54.30 -49.91
C SER A 22 99.85 -53.60 -50.22
N LEU A 23 99.43 -53.60 -51.49
CA LEU A 23 98.15 -53.02 -51.89
C LEU A 23 96.97 -53.85 -51.38
N THR A 24 97.08 -55.19 -51.41
CA THR A 24 96.03 -56.08 -50.90
C THR A 24 95.87 -55.93 -49.39
N GLU A 25 96.98 -55.78 -48.66
CA GLU A 25 96.96 -55.56 -47.21
C GLU A 25 96.31 -54.21 -46.85
N LYS A 26 96.66 -53.13 -47.56
CA LYS A 26 96.01 -51.83 -47.39
C LYS A 26 94.51 -51.88 -47.71
N LEU A 27 94.13 -52.59 -48.77
CA LEU A 27 92.72 -52.75 -49.15
C LEU A 27 91.93 -53.49 -48.07
N LYS A 28 92.52 -54.52 -47.47
CA LYS A 28 91.92 -55.32 -46.40
C LYS A 28 91.79 -54.52 -45.10
N ILE A 29 92.80 -53.73 -44.75
CA ILE A 29 92.74 -52.79 -43.61
C ILE A 29 91.62 -51.77 -43.82
N HIS A 30 91.49 -51.23 -45.03
CA HIS A 30 90.48 -50.23 -45.32
C HIS A 30 89.06 -50.82 -45.37
N GLN A 31 88.89 -52.05 -45.89
CA GLN A 31 87.62 -52.78 -45.81
C GLN A 31 87.22 -53.05 -44.35
N MET A 32 88.14 -53.52 -43.51
CA MET A 32 87.86 -53.70 -42.08
C MET A 32 87.49 -52.37 -41.40
N GLU A 33 88.14 -51.26 -41.75
CA GLU A 33 87.80 -49.95 -41.18
C GLU A 33 86.39 -49.50 -41.60
N VAL A 34 86.02 -49.70 -42.87
CA VAL A 34 84.69 -49.36 -43.40
C VAL A 34 83.62 -50.24 -42.76
N GLU A 35 83.82 -51.55 -42.67
CA GLU A 35 82.89 -52.47 -41.98
C GLU A 35 82.73 -52.10 -40.50
N ASN A 36 83.82 -51.72 -39.83
CA ASN A 36 83.77 -51.30 -38.44
C ASN A 36 83.01 -49.97 -38.26
N ARG A 37 83.14 -49.02 -39.21
CA ARG A 37 82.33 -47.78 -39.24
C ARG A 37 80.86 -48.06 -39.53
N ILE A 38 80.55 -48.98 -40.45
CA ILE A 38 79.17 -49.39 -40.75
C ILE A 38 78.54 -50.02 -39.53
N SER A 39 79.20 -50.97 -38.85
CA SER A 39 78.67 -51.60 -37.63
C SER A 39 78.47 -50.59 -36.48
N LYS A 40 79.35 -49.58 -36.36
CA LYS A 40 79.18 -48.48 -35.40
C LYS A 40 77.98 -47.59 -35.77
N MET A 41 77.78 -47.29 -37.05
CA MET A 41 76.62 -46.51 -37.49
C MET A 41 75.31 -47.29 -37.31
N GLU A 42 75.29 -48.58 -37.62
CA GLU A 42 74.12 -49.44 -37.40
C GLU A 42 73.78 -49.56 -35.91
N SER A 43 74.77 -49.77 -35.05
CA SER A 43 74.53 -49.81 -33.60
C SER A 43 74.05 -48.45 -33.05
N GLN A 44 74.55 -47.33 -33.56
CA GLN A 44 74.06 -45.99 -33.19
C GLN A 44 72.63 -45.72 -33.68
N LEU A 45 72.27 -46.15 -34.89
CA LEU A 45 70.91 -46.07 -35.42
C LEU A 45 69.94 -46.93 -34.63
N GLN A 46 70.36 -48.15 -34.27
CA GLN A 46 69.55 -49.06 -33.46
C GLN A 46 69.35 -48.51 -32.03
N MET A 47 70.38 -47.88 -31.47
CA MET A 47 70.31 -47.17 -30.19
C MET A 47 69.41 -45.93 -30.28
N GLN A 48 69.48 -45.13 -31.35
CA GLN A 48 68.56 -44.00 -31.53
C GLN A 48 67.12 -44.47 -31.74
N SER A 49 66.91 -45.51 -32.54
CA SER A 49 65.58 -46.08 -32.78
C SER A 49 64.95 -46.60 -31.48
N SER A 50 65.74 -47.24 -30.60
CA SER A 50 65.24 -47.69 -29.30
C SER A 50 64.95 -46.52 -28.36
N LEU A 51 65.78 -45.48 -28.34
CA LEU A 51 65.52 -44.24 -27.59
C LEU A 51 64.23 -43.55 -28.07
N PHE A 52 64.00 -43.45 -29.37
CA PHE A 52 62.77 -42.88 -29.93
C PHE A 52 61.54 -43.74 -29.63
N SER A 53 61.65 -45.06 -29.72
CA SER A 53 60.57 -45.97 -29.34
C SER A 53 60.19 -45.79 -27.87
N ASN A 54 61.19 -45.78 -26.98
CA ASN A 54 60.98 -45.59 -25.54
C ASN A 54 60.41 -44.20 -25.22
N ALA A 55 60.85 -43.16 -25.93
CA ALA A 55 60.32 -41.81 -25.77
C ALA A 55 58.85 -41.73 -26.23
N ASN A 56 58.49 -42.32 -27.37
CA ASN A 56 57.11 -42.38 -27.85
C ASN A 56 56.20 -43.17 -26.91
N GLU A 57 56.68 -44.29 -26.37
CA GLU A 57 55.93 -45.08 -25.40
C GLU A 57 55.73 -44.31 -24.08
N THR A 58 56.76 -43.58 -23.62
CA THR A 58 56.66 -42.71 -22.44
C THR A 58 55.66 -41.57 -22.65
N ILE A 59 55.71 -40.90 -23.80
CA ILE A 59 54.76 -39.83 -24.15
C ILE A 59 53.34 -40.39 -24.28
N GLY A 60 53.17 -41.56 -24.91
CA GLY A 60 51.89 -42.25 -25.01
C GLY A 60 51.31 -42.60 -23.65
N ASN A 61 52.14 -43.10 -22.73
CA ASN A 61 51.75 -43.40 -21.35
C ASN A 61 51.43 -42.13 -20.54
N MET A 62 52.17 -41.03 -20.74
CA MET A 62 51.88 -39.73 -20.11
C MET A 62 50.57 -39.13 -20.63
N LEU A 63 50.30 -39.20 -21.92
CA LEU A 63 49.04 -38.73 -22.51
C LEU A 63 47.84 -39.57 -22.04
N SER A 64 48.00 -40.90 -22.02
CA SER A 64 46.97 -41.82 -21.54
C SER A 64 46.66 -41.58 -20.05
N SER A 65 47.69 -41.53 -19.20
CA SER A 65 47.52 -41.28 -17.76
C SER A 65 46.97 -39.87 -17.47
N GLY A 66 47.41 -38.85 -18.20
CA GLY A 66 46.89 -37.48 -18.10
C GLY A 66 45.42 -37.38 -18.51
N GLY A 67 45.02 -38.06 -19.59
CA GLY A 67 43.63 -38.15 -20.02
C GLY A 67 42.73 -38.83 -18.99
N LEU A 68 43.24 -39.90 -18.35
CA LEU A 68 42.53 -40.64 -17.30
C LEU A 68 42.36 -39.79 -16.03
N LEU A 69 43.39 -39.03 -15.64
CA LEU A 69 43.35 -38.07 -14.53
C LEU A 69 42.33 -36.94 -14.79
N LEU A 70 42.34 -36.37 -15.99
CA LEU A 70 41.37 -35.35 -16.40
C LEU A 70 39.93 -35.89 -16.39
N ALA A 71 39.72 -37.13 -16.83
CA ALA A 71 38.41 -37.78 -16.79
C ALA A 71 37.92 -37.96 -15.34
N PHE A 72 38.80 -38.38 -14.41
CA PHE A 72 38.46 -38.49 -12.99
C PHE A 72 38.11 -37.13 -12.38
N VAL A 73 38.91 -36.09 -12.64
CA VAL A 73 38.62 -34.73 -12.16
C VAL A 73 37.29 -34.24 -12.73
N GLY A 74 37.04 -34.43 -14.02
CA GLY A 74 35.78 -34.07 -14.68
C GLY A 74 34.58 -34.78 -14.05
N PHE A 75 34.71 -36.06 -13.72
CA PHE A 75 33.68 -36.83 -13.03
C PHE A 75 33.35 -36.25 -11.64
N PHE A 76 34.36 -35.99 -10.81
CA PHE A 76 34.15 -35.40 -9.48
C PHE A 76 33.56 -33.98 -9.56
N VAL A 77 34.01 -33.16 -10.50
CA VAL A 77 33.45 -31.83 -10.74
C VAL A 77 31.99 -31.93 -11.16
N SER A 78 31.63 -32.86 -12.04
CA SER A 78 30.25 -33.07 -12.49
C SER A 78 29.33 -33.49 -11.33
N LEU A 79 29.78 -34.42 -10.48
CA LEU A 79 29.05 -34.82 -9.26
C LEU A 79 28.86 -33.63 -8.30
N TYR A 80 29.91 -32.83 -8.10
CA TYR A 80 29.85 -31.67 -7.23
C TYR A 80 28.89 -30.59 -7.75
N ILE A 81 28.94 -30.29 -9.05
CA ILE A 81 28.02 -29.34 -9.69
C ILE A 81 26.57 -29.83 -9.53
N THR A 82 26.32 -31.12 -9.76
CA THR A 82 24.98 -31.71 -9.61
C THR A 82 24.48 -31.62 -8.17
N TYR A 83 25.34 -31.92 -7.19
CA TYR A 83 25.02 -31.76 -5.77
C TYR A 83 24.68 -30.30 -5.41
N MET A 84 25.48 -29.35 -5.89
CA MET A 84 25.25 -27.93 -5.64
C MET A 84 23.97 -27.42 -6.32
N ALA A 85 23.68 -27.86 -7.56
CA ALA A 85 22.45 -27.54 -8.26
C ALA A 85 21.21 -27.99 -7.47
N ASN A 86 21.19 -29.24 -7.01
CA ASN A 86 20.11 -29.77 -6.17
C ASN A 86 19.95 -28.99 -4.85
N ARG A 87 21.06 -28.55 -4.25
CA ARG A 87 21.02 -27.76 -3.01
C ARG A 87 20.45 -26.35 -3.24
N VAL A 88 20.82 -25.72 -4.34
CA VAL A 88 20.30 -24.39 -4.74
C VAL A 88 18.81 -24.49 -5.04
N GLU A 89 18.39 -25.49 -5.81
CA GLU A 89 16.98 -25.73 -6.14
C GLU A 89 16.14 -25.96 -4.88
N ASN A 90 16.60 -26.82 -3.96
CA ASN A 90 15.91 -27.04 -2.69
C ASN A 90 15.82 -25.77 -1.84
N SER A 91 16.85 -24.92 -1.87
CA SER A 91 16.85 -23.65 -1.14
C SER A 91 15.90 -22.65 -1.77
N ALA A 92 15.83 -22.58 -3.11
CA ALA A 92 14.89 -21.75 -3.85
C ALA A 92 13.44 -22.17 -3.56
N ASN A 93 13.14 -23.47 -3.64
CA ASN A 93 11.82 -24.03 -3.31
C ASN A 93 11.42 -23.73 -1.86
N ARG A 94 12.36 -23.76 -0.91
CA ARG A 94 12.09 -23.41 0.49
C ARG A 94 11.86 -21.91 0.67
N ALA A 95 12.62 -21.07 -0.02
CA ALA A 95 12.44 -19.62 0.00
C ALA A 95 11.07 -19.23 -0.57
N GLU A 96 10.65 -19.84 -1.68
CA GLU A 96 9.34 -19.60 -2.28
C GLU A 96 8.19 -19.97 -1.33
N ARG A 97 8.29 -21.13 -0.64
CA ARG A 97 7.30 -21.49 0.40
C ARG A 97 7.27 -20.48 1.54
N LEU A 98 8.42 -20.05 2.04
CA LEU A 98 8.48 -19.06 3.11
C LEU A 98 7.88 -17.71 2.68
N ILE A 99 8.10 -17.29 1.44
CA ILE A 99 7.49 -16.07 0.89
C ILE A 99 5.96 -16.22 0.85
N LEU A 100 5.45 -17.38 0.46
CA LEU A 100 4.02 -17.69 0.47
C LEU A 100 3.43 -17.66 1.89
N GLU A 101 4.11 -18.27 2.86
CA GLU A 101 3.70 -18.24 4.27
C GLU A 101 3.70 -16.82 4.83
N VAL A 102 4.76 -16.04 4.57
CA VAL A 102 4.83 -14.62 4.99
C VAL A 102 3.69 -13.81 4.38
N LYS A 103 3.36 -14.05 3.10
CA LYS A 103 2.22 -13.39 2.45
C LYS A 103 0.89 -13.75 3.12
N GLN A 104 0.66 -15.03 3.43
CA GLN A 104 -0.54 -15.48 4.14
C GLN A 104 -0.66 -14.88 5.54
N ILE A 105 0.46 -14.78 6.27
CA ILE A 105 0.51 -14.13 7.58
C ILE A 105 0.17 -12.65 7.44
N ASN A 106 0.75 -11.96 6.46
CA ASN A 106 0.48 -10.54 6.23
C ASN A 106 -0.99 -10.28 5.87
N ASP A 107 -1.60 -11.11 5.01
CA ASP A 107 -3.02 -11.04 4.68
C ASP A 107 -3.90 -11.27 5.92
N THR A 108 -3.48 -12.15 6.82
CA THR A 108 -4.17 -12.41 8.10
C THR A 108 -4.08 -11.20 9.03
N ILE A 109 -2.90 -10.57 9.14
CA ILE A 109 -2.71 -9.35 9.94
C ILE A 109 -3.62 -8.23 9.42
N LEU A 110 -3.70 -8.03 8.10
CA LEU A 110 -4.57 -7.01 7.51
C LEU A 110 -6.04 -7.26 7.81
N LYS A 111 -6.51 -8.51 7.76
CA LYS A 111 -7.88 -8.87 8.14
C LYS A 111 -8.15 -8.58 9.60
N VAL A 112 -7.25 -8.99 10.50
CA VAL A 112 -7.39 -8.73 11.95
C VAL A 112 -7.43 -7.22 12.22
N GLN A 113 -6.61 -6.43 11.52
CA GLN A 113 -6.62 -4.99 11.67
C GLN A 113 -7.95 -4.37 11.23
N GLN A 114 -8.50 -4.82 10.09
CA GLN A 114 -9.82 -4.40 9.63
C GLN A 114 -10.93 -4.78 10.62
N ASP A 115 -10.87 -5.98 11.18
CA ASP A 115 -11.84 -6.45 12.19
C ASP A 115 -11.74 -5.63 13.49
N ILE A 116 -10.53 -5.27 13.92
CA ILE A 116 -10.30 -4.41 15.08
C ILE A 116 -10.88 -3.01 14.83
N ASP A 117 -10.58 -2.39 13.69
CA ASP A 117 -11.04 -1.04 13.37
C ASP A 117 -12.58 -0.99 13.29
N ALA A 118 -13.19 -2.00 12.65
CA ALA A 118 -14.64 -2.15 12.60
C ALA A 118 -15.26 -2.34 14.00
N SER A 119 -14.66 -3.21 14.81
CA SER A 119 -15.15 -3.51 16.17
C SER A 119 -15.00 -2.33 17.12
N MET A 120 -13.88 -1.59 17.05
CA MET A 120 -13.62 -0.43 17.89
C MET A 120 -14.66 0.67 17.64
N SER A 121 -14.98 0.96 16.37
CA SER A 121 -16.02 1.94 16.04
C SER A 121 -17.38 1.56 16.65
N LEU A 122 -17.74 0.27 16.59
CA LEU A 122 -18.98 -0.24 17.19
C LEU A 122 -18.97 -0.15 18.71
N ILE A 123 -17.85 -0.46 19.37
CA ILE A 123 -17.71 -0.34 20.82
C ILE A 123 -17.84 1.11 21.26
N TYR A 124 -17.17 2.06 20.58
CA TYR A 124 -17.31 3.49 20.89
C TYR A 124 -18.75 3.96 20.75
N LYS A 125 -19.44 3.60 19.67
CA LYS A 125 -20.87 3.93 19.49
C LYS A 125 -21.73 3.35 20.60
N LYS A 126 -21.45 2.12 21.04
CA LYS A 126 -22.20 1.46 22.11
C LYS A 126 -21.96 2.15 23.47
N LEU A 127 -20.69 2.41 23.81
CA LEU A 127 -20.31 3.11 25.04
C LEU A 127 -20.95 4.50 25.11
N GLN A 128 -20.89 5.24 24.00
CA GLN A 128 -21.51 6.56 23.88
C GLN A 128 -23.02 6.48 24.14
N ARG A 129 -23.72 5.52 23.53
CA ARG A 129 -25.17 5.31 23.77
C ARG A 129 -25.49 5.01 25.23
N GLU A 130 -24.70 4.13 25.87
CA GLU A 130 -24.88 3.79 27.29
C GLU A 130 -24.63 5.00 28.20
N GLU A 131 -23.58 5.78 27.94
CA GLU A 131 -23.29 7.02 28.66
C GLU A 131 -24.45 8.01 28.54
N PHE A 132 -24.97 8.22 27.33
CA PHE A 132 -26.12 9.09 27.12
C PHE A 132 -27.38 8.59 27.81
N GLN A 133 -27.63 7.29 27.82
CA GLN A 133 -28.75 6.73 28.56
C GLN A 133 -28.62 7.01 30.06
N ASN A 134 -27.43 6.82 30.63
CA ASN A 134 -27.16 7.10 32.05
C ASN A 134 -27.34 8.59 32.37
N VAL A 135 -26.88 9.48 31.49
CA VAL A 135 -27.10 10.94 31.66
C VAL A 135 -28.58 11.25 31.60
N LEU A 136 -29.33 10.68 30.66
CA LEU A 136 -30.77 10.92 30.55
C LEU A 136 -31.54 10.42 31.78
N GLU A 137 -31.23 9.23 32.29
CA GLU A 137 -31.80 8.70 33.53
C GLU A 137 -31.47 9.59 34.74
N ARG A 138 -30.28 10.20 34.75
CA ARG A 138 -29.91 11.19 35.76
C ARG A 138 -30.72 12.47 35.62
N LEU A 139 -30.92 12.98 34.40
CA LEU A 139 -31.73 14.16 34.13
C LEU A 139 -33.21 13.96 34.47
N GLU A 140 -33.74 12.74 34.31
CA GLU A 140 -35.09 12.38 34.77
C GLU A 140 -35.24 12.54 36.30
N ARG A 141 -34.16 12.31 37.06
CA ARG A 141 -34.14 12.43 38.54
C ARG A 141 -33.76 13.83 39.02
N ILE A 142 -32.81 14.47 38.33
CA ILE A 142 -32.21 15.76 38.69
C ILE A 142 -32.15 16.63 37.43
N PRO A 143 -33.26 17.26 37.03
CA PRO A 143 -33.32 17.98 35.75
C PRO A 143 -32.35 19.15 35.64
N GLN A 144 -31.89 19.74 36.76
CA GLN A 144 -30.97 20.88 36.78
C GLN A 144 -29.58 20.53 36.25
N ASP A 145 -29.21 19.26 36.26
CA ASP A 145 -27.90 18.81 35.78
C ASP A 145 -27.70 19.03 34.28
N ILE A 146 -28.74 19.38 33.53
CA ILE A 146 -28.62 19.77 32.11
C ILE A 146 -27.61 20.89 31.92
N ILE A 147 -27.43 21.79 32.90
CA ILE A 147 -26.45 22.88 32.83
C ILE A 147 -25.02 22.33 32.70
N HIS A 148 -24.74 21.20 33.35
CA HIS A 148 -23.43 20.54 33.30
C HIS A 148 -23.26 19.69 32.04
N PHE A 149 -24.36 19.15 31.52
CA PHE A 149 -24.33 18.23 30.39
C PHE A 149 -24.65 18.87 29.04
N GLN A 150 -25.11 20.13 28.97
CA GLN A 150 -25.59 20.74 27.73
C GLN A 150 -24.58 20.59 26.57
N GLY A 151 -23.31 20.91 26.81
CA GLY A 151 -22.27 20.80 25.78
C GLY A 151 -22.05 19.38 25.27
N LEU A 152 -22.31 18.36 26.09
CA LEU A 152 -22.29 16.96 25.67
C LEU A 152 -23.46 16.64 24.74
N PHE A 153 -24.65 17.18 25.04
CA PHE A 153 -25.82 17.01 24.20
C PHE A 153 -25.61 17.67 22.83
N LEU A 154 -25.24 18.95 22.78
CA LEU A 154 -25.19 19.69 21.51
C LEU A 154 -24.21 19.12 20.47
N ARG A 155 -23.24 18.29 20.89
CA ARG A 155 -22.21 17.71 20.01
C ARG A 155 -22.53 16.32 19.48
N THR A 156 -23.66 15.74 19.89
CA THR A 156 -23.95 14.33 19.59
C THR A 156 -25.28 14.15 18.86
N GLU A 157 -25.32 13.23 17.91
CA GLU A 157 -26.57 12.81 17.28
C GLU A 157 -27.41 11.97 18.25
N PHE A 158 -28.67 12.37 18.44
CA PHE A 158 -29.58 11.66 19.32
C PHE A 158 -30.57 10.76 18.56
N PRO A 159 -30.87 9.57 19.11
CA PRO A 159 -31.96 8.75 18.61
C PRO A 159 -33.33 9.37 18.93
N GLU A 160 -34.29 9.27 18.01
CA GLU A 160 -35.62 9.90 18.11
C GLU A 160 -36.39 9.61 19.41
N ASN A 161 -36.22 8.42 19.99
CA ASN A 161 -36.90 8.05 21.25
C ASN A 161 -36.48 8.94 22.44
N TYR A 162 -35.38 9.69 22.35
CA TYR A 162 -34.93 10.59 23.41
C TYR A 162 -35.72 11.89 23.43
N PHE A 163 -36.33 12.28 22.29
CA PHE A 163 -37.19 13.46 22.22
C PHE A 163 -38.30 13.40 23.28
N HIS A 164 -39.04 12.28 23.34
CA HIS A 164 -40.16 12.12 24.25
C HIS A 164 -39.75 12.22 25.73
N LYS A 165 -38.56 11.70 26.07
CA LYS A 165 -38.02 11.77 27.42
C LYS A 165 -37.66 13.19 27.81
N LEU A 166 -36.90 13.89 26.95
CA LEU A 166 -36.51 15.29 27.19
C LEU A 166 -37.73 16.22 27.24
N ARG A 167 -38.69 16.04 26.32
CA ARG A 167 -39.97 16.76 26.34
C ARG A 167 -40.68 16.59 27.68
N LYS A 168 -40.80 15.36 28.17
CA LYS A 168 -41.46 15.07 29.45
C LYS A 168 -40.77 15.79 30.62
N ILE A 169 -39.44 15.76 30.68
CA ILE A 169 -38.66 16.42 31.73
C ILE A 169 -38.96 17.92 31.80
N ILE A 170 -39.03 18.60 30.64
CA ILE A 170 -39.35 20.04 30.59
C ILE A 170 -40.77 20.34 31.08
N LEU A 171 -41.74 19.52 30.67
CA LEU A 171 -43.13 19.71 31.09
C LEU A 171 -43.30 19.49 32.60
N ASP A 172 -42.64 18.47 33.15
CA ASP A 172 -42.68 18.16 34.58
C ASP A 172 -41.94 19.22 35.44
N LEU A 173 -40.88 19.83 34.89
CA LEU A 173 -40.08 20.88 35.54
C LEU A 173 -40.92 22.10 35.94
N GLU A 174 -41.86 22.52 35.10
CA GLU A 174 -42.68 23.70 35.39
C GLU A 174 -43.78 23.43 36.42
N VAL A 175 -44.37 22.24 36.41
CA VAL A 175 -45.37 21.82 37.41
C VAL A 175 -44.79 21.84 38.82
N SER A 176 -43.49 21.58 38.95
CA SER A 176 -42.79 21.53 40.24
C SER A 176 -42.52 22.89 40.90
N GLY A 177 -42.83 24.02 40.23
CA GLY A 177 -42.72 25.37 40.82
C GLY A 177 -41.27 25.82 41.12
N TYR A 178 -40.29 25.25 40.42
CA TYR A 178 -38.87 25.44 40.73
C TYR A 178 -38.36 26.86 40.39
N ARG A 179 -37.65 27.51 41.34
CA ARG A 179 -37.16 28.92 41.22
C ARG A 179 -36.12 29.15 40.10
N HIS A 180 -35.37 28.13 39.69
CA HIS A 180 -34.40 28.20 38.58
C HIS A 180 -34.92 27.56 37.29
N SER A 181 -36.24 27.35 37.18
CA SER A 181 -36.87 26.65 36.05
C SER A 181 -36.61 27.33 34.71
N ARG A 182 -36.49 28.66 34.65
CA ARG A 182 -36.37 29.38 33.37
C ARG A 182 -35.06 29.05 32.64
N ASP A 183 -33.92 29.20 33.30
CA ASP A 183 -32.61 28.95 32.68
C ASP A 183 -32.45 27.45 32.37
N VAL A 184 -32.86 26.58 33.29
CA VAL A 184 -32.83 25.13 33.08
C VAL A 184 -33.71 24.73 31.88
N SER A 185 -34.93 25.25 31.79
CA SER A 185 -35.84 24.95 30.69
C SER A 185 -35.31 25.46 29.35
N ALA A 186 -34.72 26.66 29.33
CA ALA A 186 -34.10 27.20 28.12
C ALA A 186 -32.99 26.28 27.58
N LYS A 187 -32.19 25.66 28.45
CA LYS A 187 -31.14 24.70 28.07
C LYS A 187 -31.71 23.46 27.39
N TYR A 188 -32.77 22.88 27.95
CA TYR A 188 -33.45 21.75 27.32
C TYR A 188 -34.14 22.12 26.01
N LEU A 189 -34.83 23.27 25.95
CA LEU A 189 -35.51 23.74 24.74
C LEU A 189 -34.51 24.01 23.62
N GLN A 190 -33.34 24.56 23.93
CA GLN A 190 -32.25 24.73 22.98
C GLN A 190 -31.78 23.37 22.44
N THR A 191 -31.53 22.40 23.32
CA THR A 191 -31.13 21.04 22.93
C THR A 191 -32.19 20.38 22.05
N LEU A 192 -33.47 20.47 22.42
CA LEU A 192 -34.56 19.92 21.62
C LEU A 192 -34.64 20.58 20.23
N LEU A 193 -34.50 21.90 20.16
CA LEU A 193 -34.57 22.62 18.90
C LEU A 193 -33.40 22.29 17.95
N GLN A 194 -32.18 22.12 18.46
CA GLN A 194 -31.02 21.76 17.63
C GLN A 194 -31.10 20.32 17.09
N HIS A 195 -31.49 19.35 17.94
CA HIS A 195 -31.53 17.95 17.53
C HIS A 195 -32.84 17.57 16.81
N TYR A 196 -33.97 18.09 17.28
CA TYR A 196 -35.32 17.78 16.80
C TYR A 196 -36.12 19.04 16.41
N PRO A 197 -35.62 19.85 15.46
CA PRO A 197 -36.30 21.08 15.08
C PRO A 197 -37.75 20.83 14.60
N ASP A 198 -37.99 19.75 13.85
CA ASP A 198 -39.33 19.39 13.38
C ASP A 198 -40.31 19.16 14.54
N ALA A 199 -39.97 18.23 15.43
CA ALA A 199 -40.82 17.85 16.54
C ALA A 199 -41.00 19.02 17.54
N THR A 200 -39.97 19.85 17.71
CA THR A 200 -40.01 21.00 18.64
C THR A 200 -40.86 22.14 18.10
N ILE A 201 -40.72 22.49 16.82
CA ILE A 201 -41.45 23.61 16.19
C ILE A 201 -42.93 23.25 15.95
N SER A 202 -43.21 21.96 15.71
CA SER A 202 -44.56 21.45 15.48
C SER A 202 -45.37 21.22 16.77
N ASP A 203 -44.72 21.21 17.93
CA ASP A 203 -45.37 20.99 19.22
C ASP A 203 -45.73 22.33 19.84
N ASP A 204 -47.02 22.59 20.01
CA ASP A 204 -47.52 23.90 20.47
C ASP A 204 -47.06 24.25 21.90
N ASP A 205 -47.03 23.25 22.80
CA ASP A 205 -46.56 23.45 24.18
C ASP A 205 -45.08 23.85 24.18
N LEU A 206 -44.26 23.15 23.40
CA LEU A 206 -42.83 23.44 23.30
C LEU A 206 -42.59 24.76 22.59
N TRP A 207 -43.36 25.08 21.54
CA TRP A 207 -43.23 26.31 20.79
C TRP A 207 -43.53 27.54 21.65
N GLU A 208 -44.63 27.53 22.41
CA GLU A 208 -45.00 28.63 23.30
C GLU A 208 -43.88 28.92 24.30
N ARG A 209 -43.24 27.85 24.82
CA ARG A 209 -42.11 27.93 25.75
C ARG A 209 -40.80 28.36 25.11
N SER A 210 -40.52 27.92 23.88
CA SER A 210 -39.27 28.23 23.17
C SER A 210 -39.29 29.61 22.52
N SER A 211 -40.46 30.07 22.06
CA SER A 211 -40.65 31.31 21.32
C SER A 211 -39.92 32.51 21.97
N PRO A 212 -40.05 32.78 23.29
CA PRO A 212 -39.35 33.89 23.96
C PRO A 212 -37.82 33.84 23.87
N PHE A 213 -37.23 32.65 23.71
CA PHE A 213 -35.79 32.42 23.69
C PHE A 213 -35.24 32.18 22.28
N MET A 214 -36.09 32.20 21.24
CA MET A 214 -35.68 31.85 19.87
C MET A 214 -34.49 32.67 19.36
N ASN A 215 -34.39 33.95 19.74
CA ASN A 215 -33.23 34.77 19.36
C ASN A 215 -31.93 34.23 19.97
N GLU A 216 -31.95 33.84 21.24
CA GLU A 216 -30.81 33.21 21.92
C GLU A 216 -30.48 31.86 21.28
N PHE A 217 -31.49 31.03 21.02
CA PHE A 217 -31.27 29.71 20.44
C PHE A 217 -30.67 29.78 19.04
N VAL A 218 -31.22 30.63 18.16
CA VAL A 218 -30.71 30.80 16.80
C VAL A 218 -29.31 31.43 16.81
N SER A 219 -29.01 32.33 17.76
CA SER A 219 -27.65 32.88 17.90
C SER A 219 -26.60 31.83 18.29
N ALA A 220 -27.04 30.71 18.89
CA ALA A 220 -26.19 29.61 19.31
C ALA A 220 -26.17 28.44 18.32
N PHE A 221 -26.85 28.56 17.18
CA PHE A 221 -26.81 27.55 16.12
C PHE A 221 -25.45 27.50 15.44
N TYR A 222 -25.04 26.29 15.07
CA TYR A 222 -24.07 26.13 14.01
C TYR A 222 -24.77 26.34 12.65
N GLU A 223 -23.99 26.64 11.63
CA GLU A 223 -24.49 26.84 10.26
C GLU A 223 -25.40 25.69 9.79
N GLN A 224 -25.05 24.45 10.12
CA GLN A 224 -25.82 23.26 9.79
C GLN A 224 -27.18 23.20 10.51
N ASP A 225 -27.25 23.64 11.77
CA ASP A 225 -28.51 23.71 12.51
C ASP A 225 -29.45 24.73 11.87
N ALA A 226 -28.90 25.86 11.41
CA ALA A 226 -29.65 26.89 10.71
C ALA A 226 -30.21 26.37 9.37
N ILE A 227 -29.42 25.63 8.58
CA ILE A 227 -29.93 24.97 7.35
C ILE A 227 -31.05 24.00 7.70
N LYS A 228 -30.77 23.04 8.59
CA LYS A 228 -31.70 21.95 8.93
C LYS A 228 -33.03 22.50 9.44
N THR A 229 -32.97 23.48 10.34
CA THR A 229 -34.16 24.14 10.89
C THR A 229 -34.93 24.88 9.79
N SER A 230 -34.22 25.63 8.93
CA SER A 230 -34.86 26.36 7.83
C SER A 230 -35.52 25.43 6.82
N GLU A 231 -34.87 24.33 6.45
CA GLU A 231 -35.41 23.32 5.55
C GLU A 231 -36.72 22.73 6.09
N ILE A 232 -36.73 22.36 7.38
CA ILE A 232 -37.93 21.85 8.05
C ILE A 232 -39.06 22.89 8.05
N VAL A 233 -38.75 24.14 8.36
CA VAL A 233 -39.74 25.24 8.34
C VAL A 233 -40.34 25.41 6.94
N LEU A 234 -39.52 25.39 5.90
CA LEU A 234 -39.97 25.54 4.51
C LEU A 234 -40.81 24.34 4.04
N ILE A 235 -40.41 23.11 4.41
CA ILE A 235 -41.20 21.90 4.13
C ILE A 235 -42.55 21.97 4.86
N LYS A 236 -42.58 22.44 6.10
CA LYS A 236 -43.82 22.54 6.89
C LYS A 236 -44.75 23.64 6.36
N TYR A 237 -44.20 24.76 5.90
CA TYR A 237 -44.95 25.78 5.18
C TYR A 237 -45.66 25.19 3.96
N ARG A 238 -44.91 24.50 3.09
CA ARG A 238 -45.46 23.89 1.86
C ARG A 238 -46.60 22.91 2.14
N ASN A 239 -46.53 22.23 3.28
CA ASN A 239 -47.54 21.27 3.71
C ASN A 239 -48.70 21.90 4.51
N GLY A 240 -48.70 23.22 4.73
CA GLY A 240 -49.70 23.91 5.55
C GLY A 240 -49.73 23.48 7.01
N LYS A 241 -48.60 22.97 7.54
CA LYS A 241 -48.49 22.38 8.88
C LYS A 241 -47.92 23.33 9.92
N LEU A 242 -47.58 24.56 9.54
CA LEU A 242 -47.02 25.56 10.43
C LEU A 242 -47.61 26.93 10.09
N ASP A 243 -47.95 27.72 11.11
CA ASP A 243 -48.51 29.04 10.89
C ASP A 243 -47.44 30.03 10.39
N SER A 244 -47.92 31.04 9.67
CA SER A 244 -47.08 32.07 9.06
C SER A 244 -46.23 32.86 10.06
N GLU A 245 -46.70 33.04 11.30
CA GLU A 245 -45.96 33.81 12.31
C GLU A 245 -44.70 33.05 12.74
N ARG A 246 -44.81 31.75 13.01
CA ARG A 246 -43.65 30.90 13.35
C ARG A 246 -42.62 30.89 12.25
N ILE A 247 -43.08 30.76 11.01
CA ILE A 247 -42.23 30.74 9.82
C ILE A 247 -41.47 32.05 9.68
N SER A 248 -42.19 33.19 9.71
CA SER A 248 -41.58 34.52 9.62
C SER A 248 -40.56 34.72 10.72
N ARG A 249 -40.90 34.39 11.97
CA ARG A 249 -40.00 34.55 13.12
C ARG A 249 -38.70 33.75 12.95
N ILE A 250 -38.77 32.48 12.57
CA ILE A 250 -37.57 31.62 12.45
C ILE A 250 -36.68 32.10 11.30
N LEU A 251 -37.25 32.29 10.12
CA LEU A 251 -36.49 32.70 8.94
C LEU A 251 -35.88 34.10 9.09
N GLU A 252 -36.58 35.03 9.76
CA GLU A 252 -36.04 36.35 10.09
C GLU A 252 -34.84 36.25 11.03
N LEU A 253 -34.94 35.46 12.11
CA LEU A 253 -33.85 35.26 13.05
C LEU A 253 -32.63 34.61 12.38
N VAL A 254 -32.85 33.58 11.54
CA VAL A 254 -31.76 32.95 10.78
C VAL A 254 -31.13 33.96 9.83
N THR A 255 -31.93 34.77 9.14
CA THR A 255 -31.42 35.84 8.27
C THR A 255 -30.57 36.84 9.08
N ALA A 256 -31.03 37.26 10.26
CA ALA A 256 -30.30 38.23 11.08
C ALA A 256 -28.93 37.69 11.55
N HIS A 257 -28.88 36.44 12.04
CA HIS A 257 -27.66 35.84 12.61
C HIS A 257 -26.71 35.25 11.57
N PHE A 258 -27.20 34.88 10.38
CA PHE A 258 -26.39 34.25 9.32
C PHE A 258 -26.37 35.09 8.04
N PRO A 259 -25.80 36.31 8.06
CA PRO A 259 -25.91 37.24 6.94
C PRO A 259 -25.12 36.88 5.70
N ASN A 260 -24.03 36.15 5.88
CA ASN A 260 -23.10 35.78 4.80
C ASN A 260 -23.25 34.31 4.38
N PHE A 261 -24.22 33.59 4.92
CA PHE A 261 -24.31 32.16 4.77
C PHE A 261 -25.08 31.76 3.51
N ASN A 262 -24.35 31.52 2.42
CA ASN A 262 -24.94 31.35 1.08
C ASN A 262 -25.85 30.12 0.94
N ASP A 263 -25.58 29.03 1.67
CA ASP A 263 -26.36 27.80 1.54
C ASP A 263 -27.79 27.96 2.05
N PHE A 264 -28.00 28.72 3.14
CA PHE A 264 -29.33 29.13 3.56
C PHE A 264 -30.06 29.94 2.48
N TYR A 265 -29.43 30.97 1.91
CA TYR A 265 -30.08 31.77 0.87
C TYR A 265 -30.35 30.97 -0.41
N ARG A 266 -29.49 30.00 -0.75
CA ARG A 266 -29.71 29.08 -1.88
C ARG A 266 -30.93 28.20 -1.62
N LEU A 267 -31.07 27.65 -0.41
CA LEU A 267 -32.22 26.86 0.01
C LEU A 267 -33.53 27.67 -0.11
N VAL A 268 -33.57 28.87 0.46
CA VAL A 268 -34.76 29.73 0.39
C VAL A 268 -35.07 30.12 -1.06
N ASN A 269 -34.05 30.46 -1.85
CA ASN A 269 -34.21 30.76 -3.27
C ASN A 269 -34.83 29.59 -4.04
N GLN A 270 -34.32 28.38 -3.83
CA GLN A 270 -34.85 27.18 -4.48
C GLN A 270 -36.35 27.01 -4.16
N HIS A 271 -36.74 27.18 -2.89
CA HIS A 271 -38.15 27.16 -2.52
C HIS A 271 -38.98 28.27 -3.19
N CYS A 272 -38.43 29.48 -3.36
CA CYS A 272 -39.11 30.56 -4.09
C CYS A 272 -39.35 30.22 -5.57
N LEU A 273 -38.39 29.54 -6.21
CA LEU A 273 -38.49 29.13 -7.60
C LEU A 273 -39.47 27.97 -7.80
N GLU A 274 -39.53 27.04 -6.84
CA GLU A 274 -40.41 25.87 -6.88
C GLU A 274 -41.85 26.19 -6.46
N ASP A 275 -42.05 27.16 -5.57
CA ASP A 275 -43.35 27.50 -5.00
C ASP A 275 -43.64 29.01 -5.11
N LYS A 276 -44.44 29.37 -6.12
CA LYS A 276 -44.88 30.75 -6.34
C LYS A 276 -45.68 31.32 -5.17
N SER A 277 -46.40 30.47 -4.42
CA SER A 277 -47.18 30.93 -3.27
C SER A 277 -46.28 31.34 -2.11
N PHE A 278 -45.15 30.64 -1.93
CA PHE A 278 -44.12 31.03 -0.98
C PHE A 278 -43.47 32.36 -1.36
N LEU A 279 -43.18 32.57 -2.65
CA LEU A 279 -42.64 33.84 -3.15
C LEU A 279 -43.59 35.01 -2.89
N GLU A 280 -44.88 34.82 -3.11
CA GLU A 280 -45.91 35.84 -2.80
C GLU A 280 -46.00 36.09 -1.29
N PHE A 281 -45.97 35.03 -0.48
CA PHE A 281 -45.97 35.12 0.98
C PHE A 281 -44.79 35.96 1.50
N ILE A 282 -43.56 35.68 1.04
CA ILE A 282 -42.40 36.46 1.49
C ILE A 282 -42.46 37.92 1.02
N LYS A 283 -43.00 38.18 -0.18
CA LYS A 283 -43.18 39.55 -0.70
C LYS A 283 -44.24 40.34 0.08
N ALA A 284 -45.25 39.65 0.60
CA ALA A 284 -46.36 40.27 1.32
C ALA A 284 -46.02 40.67 2.77
N ASP A 285 -45.09 39.97 3.42
CA ASP A 285 -44.69 40.25 4.81
C ASP A 285 -43.43 41.16 4.87
N PRO A 286 -43.54 42.41 5.36
CA PRO A 286 -42.42 43.35 5.45
C PRO A 286 -41.19 42.84 6.22
N LYS A 287 -41.38 41.86 7.13
CA LYS A 287 -40.30 41.25 7.90
C LYS A 287 -39.26 40.57 7.02
N PHE A 288 -39.66 40.09 5.84
CA PHE A 288 -38.75 39.45 4.89
C PHE A 288 -37.99 40.43 3.98
N SER A 289 -38.16 41.75 4.14
CA SER A 289 -37.45 42.75 3.32
C SER A 289 -35.93 42.51 3.27
N THR A 290 -35.31 42.19 4.40
CA THR A 290 -33.87 41.88 4.49
C THR A 290 -33.53 40.55 3.79
N LEU A 291 -34.36 39.52 3.95
CA LEU A 291 -34.20 38.23 3.29
C LEU A 291 -34.29 38.37 1.76
N ILE A 292 -35.31 39.09 1.28
CA ILE A 292 -35.52 39.38 -0.14
C ILE A 292 -34.34 40.13 -0.72
N GLN A 293 -33.88 41.22 -0.08
CA GLN A 293 -32.72 41.98 -0.54
C GLN A 293 -31.47 41.10 -0.67
N ARG A 294 -31.28 40.16 0.26
CA ARG A 294 -30.13 39.26 0.31
C ARG A 294 -30.19 38.11 -0.69
N ILE A 295 -31.39 37.63 -1.00
CA ILE A 295 -31.58 36.65 -2.08
C ILE A 295 -31.42 37.38 -3.42
N ALA A 296 -32.03 38.54 -3.61
CA ALA A 296 -31.94 39.32 -4.86
C ALA A 296 -30.50 39.74 -5.20
N SER A 297 -29.70 40.12 -4.21
CA SER A 297 -28.29 40.48 -4.43
C SER A 297 -27.41 39.29 -4.84
N ARG A 298 -27.78 38.06 -4.46
CA ARG A 298 -27.04 36.82 -4.76
C ARG A 298 -27.57 36.06 -5.96
N PHE A 299 -28.88 36.13 -6.18
CA PHE A 299 -29.63 35.39 -7.18
C PHE A 299 -30.63 36.33 -7.88
N PRO A 300 -30.15 37.25 -8.73
CA PRO A 300 -30.99 38.29 -9.37
C PRO A 300 -32.18 37.72 -10.16
N GLN A 301 -32.01 36.54 -10.74
CA GLN A 301 -33.03 35.82 -11.53
C GLN A 301 -34.29 35.42 -10.75
N THR A 302 -34.26 35.47 -9.41
CA THR A 302 -35.35 34.99 -8.54
C THR A 302 -36.53 35.95 -8.48
N PHE A 303 -36.24 37.25 -8.62
CA PHE A 303 -37.23 38.33 -8.45
C PHE A 303 -37.38 39.20 -9.70
N ALA A 304 -36.73 38.83 -10.80
CA ALA A 304 -36.94 39.40 -12.14
C ALA A 304 -38.29 38.93 -12.71
#